data_AF-A0A701GUK1-F1
#
_entry.id   AF-A0A701GUK1-F1
#
_cell.length_a   1.000
_cell.length_b   1.000
_cell.length_c   1.000
_cell.angle_alpha   90.00
_cell.angle_beta   90.00
_cell.angle_gamma   90.00
#
_symmetry.space_group_name_H-M   'P 1'
#
loop_
_entity.id
_entity.type
_entity.pdbx_description
1 polymer ?
#
loop_
_entity_poly.entity_id
_entity_poly.type
_entity_poly.pdbx_seq_one_letter_code
_entity_poly.pdbx_strand_id
1 'polypeptide(L)'
;ATDMRRRVYDLMQEGKSRQEIIDYMVARYGNFVTYDPPLTPLTVLLWVLPLAAIVAGGWIIVARTRRRVRLRREPLPADTPVCGARAGWGVYVPGAVIALAVGAGSYALTGSYPQVRAWQQATAQTPG
;
A
#
# COMPACT_ATOMS: atom_id res chain seq x y z
N ALA A 1 -25.16 -23.76 16.12
CA ALA A 1 -24.49 -22.58 16.72
C ALA A 1 -24.60 -22.50 18.26
N THR A 2 -25.52 -23.21 18.91
CA THR A 2 -25.75 -23.12 20.37
C THR A 2 -24.67 -23.80 21.23
N ASP A 3 -23.90 -24.72 20.64
CA ASP A 3 -22.94 -25.57 21.34
C ASP A 3 -21.68 -24.79 21.82
N MET A 4 -21.19 -23.86 21.01
CA MET A 4 -20.02 -23.05 21.36
C MET A 4 -20.30 -22.12 22.55
N ARG A 5 -21.50 -21.52 22.62
CA ARG A 5 -21.88 -20.62 23.72
C ARG A 5 -22.00 -21.35 25.05
N ARG A 6 -22.53 -22.58 25.04
CA ARG A 6 -22.60 -23.42 26.24
C ARG A 6 -21.21 -23.77 26.75
N ARG A 7 -20.29 -24.17 25.87
CA ARG A 7 -18.94 -24.55 26.30
C ARG A 7 -18.13 -23.37 26.85
N VAL A 8 -18.27 -22.17 26.27
CA VAL A 8 -17.66 -20.94 26.82
C VAL A 8 -18.24 -20.64 28.20
N TYR A 9 -19.55 -20.81 28.39
CA TYR A 9 -20.20 -20.61 29.69
C TYR A 9 -19.69 -21.59 30.75
N ASP A 10 -19.54 -22.88 30.42
CA ASP A 10 -18.97 -23.87 31.32
C ASP A 10 -17.53 -23.50 31.73
N LEU A 11 -16.70 -23.10 30.77
CA LEU A 11 -15.29 -22.72 31.02
C LEU A 11 -15.16 -21.43 31.84
N MET A 12 -16.10 -20.49 31.69
CA MET A 12 -16.18 -19.29 32.54
C MET A 12 -16.57 -19.65 33.97
N GLN A 13 -17.50 -20.59 34.16
CA GLN A 13 -17.88 -21.08 35.50
C GLN A 13 -16.79 -21.92 36.16
N GLU A 14 -15.96 -22.60 35.38
CA GLU A 14 -14.71 -23.26 35.85
C GLU A 14 -13.63 -22.25 36.28
N GLY A 15 -13.87 -20.93 36.14
CA GLY A 15 -12.95 -19.88 36.57
C GLY A 15 -11.75 -19.68 35.66
N LYS A 16 -11.76 -20.24 34.44
CA LYS A 16 -10.65 -20.09 33.48
C LYS A 16 -10.54 -18.66 32.97
N SER A 17 -9.30 -18.23 32.74
CA SER A 17 -9.03 -16.90 32.20
C SER A 17 -9.48 -16.79 30.74
N ARG A 18 -9.79 -15.57 30.30
CA ARG A 18 -10.24 -15.29 28.92
C ARG A 18 -9.27 -15.86 27.87
N GLN A 19 -7.96 -15.77 28.10
CA GLN A 19 -6.94 -16.32 27.21
C GLN A 19 -7.04 -17.85 27.10
N GLU A 20 -7.17 -18.57 28.21
CA GLU A 20 -7.27 -20.03 28.22
C GLU A 20 -8.55 -20.54 27.54
N ILE A 21 -9.65 -19.80 27.67
CA ILE A 21 -10.92 -20.12 26.99
C ILE A 21 -10.73 -19.98 25.47
N ILE A 22 -10.10 -18.91 25.02
CA ILE A 22 -9.81 -18.66 23.61
C ILE A 22 -8.87 -19.74 23.06
N ASP A 23 -7.80 -20.06 23.78
CA ASP A 23 -6.83 -21.10 23.37
C ASP A 23 -7.50 -22.48 23.26
N TYR A 24 -8.36 -22.84 24.22
CA TYR A 24 -9.13 -24.09 24.17
C TYR A 24 -10.12 -24.11 23.00
N MET A 25 -10.79 -23.00 22.72
CA MET A 25 -11.71 -22.88 21.59
C MET A 25 -10.96 -22.97 20.25
N VAL A 26 -9.79 -22.34 20.13
CA VAL A 26 -8.94 -22.41 18.93
C VAL A 26 -8.41 -23.83 18.72
N ALA A 27 -7.97 -24.50 19.79
CA ALA A 27 -7.45 -25.87 19.72
C ALA A 27 -8.52 -26.91 19.34
N ARG A 28 -9.78 -26.73 19.77
CA ARG A 28 -10.87 -27.69 19.54
C ARG A 28 -11.73 -27.39 18.30
N TYR A 29 -11.90 -26.11 17.95
CA TYR A 29 -12.81 -25.65 16.89
C TYR A 29 -12.11 -24.89 15.75
N GLY A 30 -10.80 -24.66 15.85
CA GLY A 30 -10.00 -23.99 14.82
C GLY A 30 -10.09 -22.46 14.87
N ASN A 31 -9.25 -21.80 14.07
CA ASN A 31 -9.09 -20.33 14.03
C ASN A 31 -10.31 -19.54 13.49
N PHE A 32 -11.48 -20.16 13.33
CA PHE A 32 -12.71 -19.50 12.87
C PHE A 32 -13.56 -18.91 14.01
N VAL A 33 -13.17 -19.10 15.27
CA VAL A 33 -13.89 -18.59 16.46
C VAL A 33 -13.41 -17.19 16.87
N THR A 34 -12.21 -16.77 16.46
CA THR A 34 -11.61 -15.47 16.80
C THR A 34 -11.56 -14.59 15.56
N TYR A 35 -12.14 -13.38 15.64
CA TYR A 35 -12.17 -12.37 14.56
C TYR A 35 -10.81 -11.71 14.27
N ASP A 36 -9.76 -12.06 15.01
CA ASP A 36 -8.38 -11.62 14.79
C ASP A 36 -7.63 -12.72 14.04
N PRO A 37 -7.57 -12.69 12.69
CA PRO A 37 -6.63 -13.53 11.99
C PRO A 37 -5.24 -13.10 12.46
N PRO A 38 -4.46 -14.00 13.10
CA PRO A 38 -3.12 -13.63 13.53
C PRO A 38 -2.37 -13.16 12.29
N LEU A 39 -1.76 -11.97 12.36
CA LEU A 39 -0.92 -11.43 11.30
C LEU A 39 0.22 -12.43 11.10
N THR A 40 0.00 -13.41 10.24
CA THR A 40 0.98 -14.48 10.02
C THR A 40 2.21 -13.85 9.37
N PRO A 41 3.43 -14.35 9.67
CA PRO A 41 4.64 -13.89 9.01
C PRO A 41 4.53 -13.90 7.48
N LEU A 42 3.74 -14.83 6.94
CA LEU A 42 3.41 -14.92 5.52
C LEU A 42 2.64 -13.70 4.99
N THR A 43 1.68 -13.19 5.77
CA THR A 43 0.91 -11.98 5.40
C THR A 43 1.83 -10.77 5.37
N VAL A 44 2.69 -10.62 6.38
CA VAL A 44 3.67 -9.53 6.42
C VAL A 44 4.64 -9.63 5.23
N LEU A 45 5.15 -10.82 4.93
CA LEU A 45 6.03 -11.06 3.79
C LEU A 45 5.36 -10.70 2.46
N LEU A 46 4.08 -11.06 2.27
CA LEU A 46 3.28 -10.72 1.09
C LEU A 46 3.14 -9.21 0.88
N TRP A 47 3.13 -8.41 1.95
CA TRP A 47 3.05 -6.95 1.86
C TRP A 47 4.41 -6.26 1.79
N VAL A 48 5.44 -6.84 2.39
CA VAL A 48 6.81 -6.30 2.36
C VAL A 48 7.44 -6.49 0.97
N LEU A 49 7.16 -7.59 0.28
CA LEU A 49 7.75 -7.89 -1.03
C LEU A 49 7.39 -6.84 -2.11
N PRO A 50 6.11 -6.42 -2.30
CA PRO A 50 5.74 -5.39 -3.26
C PRO A 50 6.35 -4.02 -2.90
N LEU A 51 6.35 -3.66 -1.63
CA LEU A 51 6.92 -2.39 -1.18
C LEU A 51 8.44 -2.35 -1.43
N ALA A 52 9.14 -3.43 -1.12
CA ALA A 52 10.57 -3.58 -1.37
C ALA A 52 10.90 -3.50 -2.87
N ALA A 53 10.08 -4.10 -3.75
CA ALA A 53 10.26 -4.03 -5.19
C ALA A 53 10.16 -2.60 -5.74
N ILE A 54 9.20 -1.80 -5.25
CA ILE A 54 9.04 -0.39 -5.65
C ILE A 54 10.25 0.44 -5.20
N VAL A 55 10.67 0.28 -3.95
CA VAL A 55 11.83 1.00 -3.40
C VAL A 55 13.10 0.63 -4.16
N ALA A 56 13.33 -0.66 -4.42
CA ALA A 56 14.48 -1.14 -5.18
C ALA A 56 14.48 -0.59 -6.61
N GLY A 57 13.34 -0.62 -7.31
CA GLY A 57 13.20 -0.06 -8.66
C GLY A 57 13.51 1.43 -8.71
N GLY A 58 12.93 2.22 -7.80
CA GLY A 58 13.20 3.65 -7.69
C GLY A 58 14.67 3.95 -7.37
N TRP A 59 15.26 3.20 -6.44
CA TRP A 59 16.67 3.34 -6.08
C TRP A 59 17.59 3.07 -7.26
N ILE A 60 17.35 2.02 -8.04
CA ILE A 60 18.17 1.67 -9.22
C ILE A 60 18.16 2.81 -10.24
N ILE A 61 17.00 3.41 -10.51
CA ILE A 61 16.86 4.54 -11.45
C ILE A 61 17.67 5.75 -10.97
N VAL A 62 17.56 6.11 -9.69
CA VAL A 62 18.30 7.24 -9.09
C VAL A 62 19.81 6.97 -9.09
N ALA A 63 20.22 5.78 -8.67
CA ALA A 63 21.63 5.39 -8.61
C ALA A 63 22.29 5.41 -10.00
N ARG A 64 21.61 4.92 -11.05
CA ARG A 64 22.11 4.98 -12.43
C ARG A 64 22.25 6.42 -12.92
N THR A 65 21.27 7.26 -12.64
CA THR A 65 21.29 8.67 -13.04
C THR A 65 22.44 9.41 -12.38
N ARG A 66 22.67 9.19 -11.08
CA ARG A 66 23.77 9.83 -10.34
C ARG A 66 25.16 9.37 -10.79
N ARG A 67 25.32 8.10 -11.21
CA ARG A 67 26.61 7.62 -11.74
C ARG A 67 26.96 8.24 -13.09
N ARG A 68 25.99 8.45 -13.98
CA ARG A 68 26.19 9.11 -15.28
C ARG A 68 26.66 10.57 -15.13
N VAL A 69 26.14 11.28 -14.13
CA VAL A 69 26.53 12.68 -13.85
C VAL A 69 27.97 12.77 -13.33
N ARG A 70 28.44 11.78 -12.56
CA ARG A 70 29.83 11.75 -12.07
C ARG A 70 30.86 11.47 -13.17
N LEU A 71 30.53 10.64 -14.16
CA LEU A 71 31.41 10.35 -15.31
C LEU A 71 31.54 11.53 -16.29
N ARG A 72 30.62 12.51 -16.24
CA ARG A 72 30.68 13.72 -17.08
C ARG A 72 31.47 14.85 -16.43
N ARG A 73 32.07 14.61 -15.27
CA ARG A 73 32.85 15.57 -14.50
C ARG A 73 34.35 15.35 -14.73
N GLU A 74 34.74 15.12 -15.98
CA GLU A 74 36.13 15.34 -16.38
C GLU A 74 36.37 16.86 -16.35
N PRO A 75 37.50 17.36 -15.81
CA PRO A 75 37.79 18.80 -15.82
C PRO A 75 37.99 19.24 -17.27
N LEU A 76 37.05 20.02 -17.80
CA LEU A 76 37.12 20.53 -19.17
C LEU A 76 38.29 21.52 -19.30
N PRO A 77 39.13 21.45 -20.35
CA PRO A 77 40.17 22.43 -20.61
C PRO A 77 39.55 23.80 -20.89
N ALA A 78 40.16 24.87 -20.37
CA ALA A 78 39.56 26.20 -20.21
C ALA A 78 39.18 26.94 -21.50
N ASP A 79 39.43 26.38 -22.68
CA ASP A 79 39.48 27.16 -23.92
C ASP A 79 38.50 26.67 -25.00
N THR A 80 37.58 25.76 -24.67
CA THR A 80 36.55 25.32 -25.62
C THR A 80 35.28 26.19 -25.51
N PRO A 81 34.82 26.86 -26.59
CA PRO A 81 33.53 27.54 -26.58
C PRO A 81 32.43 26.49 -26.46
N VAL A 82 31.92 26.33 -25.25
CA VAL A 82 30.83 25.38 -24.96
C VAL A 82 29.52 25.91 -25.54
N CYS A 83 29.19 25.48 -26.75
CA CYS A 83 27.80 25.42 -27.18
C CYS A 83 27.14 24.28 -26.37
N GLY A 84 26.57 24.64 -25.23
CA GLY A 84 26.05 23.70 -24.24
C GLY A 84 24.93 22.85 -24.81
N ALA A 85 25.21 21.57 -25.05
CA ALA A 85 24.18 20.56 -25.26
C ALA A 85 23.32 20.48 -23.98
N ARG A 86 22.20 21.21 -23.99
CA ARG A 86 21.15 21.15 -22.97
C ARG A 86 20.80 19.68 -22.76
N ALA A 87 20.94 19.18 -21.53
CA ALA A 87 20.44 17.86 -21.17
C ALA A 87 18.94 17.82 -21.53
N GLY A 88 18.63 17.11 -22.61
CA GLY A 88 17.32 17.15 -23.22
C GLY A 88 16.25 16.68 -22.25
N TRP A 89 15.15 17.42 -22.21
CA TRP A 89 13.94 17.15 -21.44
C TRP A 89 13.44 15.69 -21.59
N GLY A 90 13.82 15.01 -22.68
CA GLY A 90 13.53 13.59 -22.96
C GLY A 90 13.94 12.59 -21.87
N VAL A 91 14.90 12.92 -20.99
CA VAL A 91 15.29 12.03 -19.87
C VAL A 91 14.22 11.99 -18.77
N TYR A 92 13.44 13.06 -18.63
CA TYR A 92 12.40 13.17 -17.60
C TYR A 92 11.01 12.75 -18.08
N VAL A 93 10.81 12.62 -19.39
CA VAL A 93 9.52 12.24 -19.99
C VAL A 93 8.99 10.91 -19.43
N PRO A 94 9.78 9.82 -19.30
CA PRO A 94 9.25 8.57 -18.76
C PRO A 94 8.85 8.70 -17.29
N GLY A 95 9.63 9.45 -16.49
CA GLY A 95 9.34 9.66 -15.07
C GLY A 95 8.11 10.54 -14.83
N ALA A 96 7.93 11.59 -15.64
CA ALA A 96 6.77 12.46 -15.59
C ALA A 96 5.48 11.74 -16.03
N VAL A 97 5.56 10.90 -17.07
CA VAL A 97 4.42 10.10 -17.53
C VAL A 97 4.01 9.07 -16.49
N ILE A 98 4.96 8.40 -15.83
CA ILE A 98 4.64 7.46 -14.74
C ILE A 98 4.01 8.19 -13.55
N ALA A 99 4.57 9.35 -13.14
CA ALA A 99 4.02 10.13 -12.03
C ALA A 99 2.59 10.63 -12.32
N LEU A 100 2.32 11.07 -13.56
CA LEU A 100 0.99 11.49 -13.99
C LEU A 100 0.02 10.30 -14.10
N ALA A 101 0.46 9.16 -14.62
CA ALA A 101 -0.36 7.96 -14.73
C ALA A 101 -0.75 7.41 -13.35
N VAL A 102 0.19 7.39 -12.40
CA VAL A 102 -0.06 6.98 -11.01
C VAL A 102 -0.96 8.00 -10.30
N GLY A 103 -0.75 9.30 -10.49
CA GLY A 103 -1.61 10.34 -9.94
C GLY A 103 -3.03 10.28 -10.48
N ALA A 104 -3.20 10.15 -11.79
CA ALA A 104 -4.50 10.06 -12.45
C ALA A 104 -5.22 8.76 -12.12
N GLY A 105 -4.52 7.63 -12.09
CA GLY A 105 -5.08 6.33 -11.69
C GLY A 105 -5.51 6.32 -10.23
N SER A 106 -4.70 6.88 -9.33
CA SER A 106 -5.04 7.03 -7.91
C SER A 106 -6.27 7.93 -7.71
N TYR A 107 -6.35 9.03 -8.47
CA TYR A 107 -7.49 9.94 -8.42
C TYR A 107 -8.78 9.31 -8.99
N ALA A 108 -8.68 8.53 -10.07
CA ALA A 108 -9.82 7.87 -10.69
C ALA A 108 -10.35 6.69 -9.86
N LEU A 109 -9.46 5.92 -9.20
CA LEU A 109 -9.84 4.77 -8.40
C LEU A 109 -10.35 5.16 -7.00
N THR A 110 -9.88 6.28 -6.45
CA THR A 110 -10.31 6.78 -5.12
C THR A 110 -11.41 7.84 -5.21
N GLY A 111 -11.68 8.37 -6.42
CA GLY A 111 -12.74 9.33 -6.67
C GLY A 111 -14.12 8.67 -6.67
N SER A 112 -14.69 8.46 -5.49
CA SER A 112 -16.09 8.06 -5.26
C SER A 112 -17.11 9.16 -5.64
N TYR A 113 -16.97 9.74 -6.84
CA TYR A 113 -17.95 10.66 -7.44
C TYR A 113 -19.39 10.11 -7.59
N PRO A 114 -19.66 8.81 -7.84
CA PRO A 114 -21.04 8.36 -7.97
C PRO A 114 -21.85 8.52 -6.67
N GLN A 115 -21.20 8.49 -5.50
CA GLN A 115 -21.88 8.62 -4.20
C GLN A 115 -22.42 10.04 -3.96
N VAL A 116 -21.71 11.07 -4.44
CA VAL A 116 -22.13 12.47 -4.29
C VAL A 116 -23.34 12.78 -5.17
N ARG A 117 -23.40 12.22 -6.39
CA ARG A 117 -24.56 12.41 -7.28
C ARG A 117 -25.83 11.73 -6.76
N ALA A 118 -25.71 10.57 -6.10
CA ALA A 118 -26.84 9.88 -5.48
C ALA A 118 -27.45 10.71 -4.34
N TRP A 119 -26.62 11.39 -3.53
CA TRP A 119 -27.09 12.28 -2.46
C TRP A 119 -27.82 13.52 -2.99
N GLN A 120 -27.36 14.11 -4.09
CA GLN A 120 -28.02 15.28 -4.70
C GLN A 120 -29.39 14.94 -5.31
N GLN A 121 -29.56 13.72 -5.82
CA GLN A 121 -30.86 13.24 -6.32
C GLN A 121 -31.84 13.00 -5.16
N ALA A 122 -31.35 12.50 -4.02
CA ALA A 122 -32.16 12.28 -2.83
C ALA A 122 -32.68 13.59 -2.22
N THR A 123 -31.87 14.67 -2.22
CA THR A 123 -32.31 15.97 -1.71
C THR A 123 -33.26 16.72 -2.66
N ALA A 124 -33.20 16.43 -3.96
CA ALA A 124 -34.10 17.03 -4.95
C ALA A 124 -35.52 16.43 -4.95
N GLN A 125 -35.72 15.24 -4.36
CA GLN A 125 -37.01 14.55 -4.32
C GLN A 125 -37.82 14.81 -3.04
N THR A 126 -37.28 15.56 -2.07
CA THR A 126 -38.01 15.94 -0.86
C THR A 126 -39.03 17.02 -1.21
N PRO A 127 -40.34 16.77 -1.14
CA PRO A 127 -41.34 17.82 -1.20
C PRO A 127 -41.19 18.65 0.09
N GLY A 128 -40.91 19.95 -0.05
CA GLY A 128 -41.03 20.91 1.05
C GLY A 128 -42.48 21.18 1.40
#